data_AF-A0A7C1ATT3-F1
#
_entry.id   AF-A0A7C1ATT3-F1
#
_cell.length_a   1.000
_cell.length_b   1.000
_cell.length_c   1.000
_cell.angle_alpha   90.00
_cell.angle_beta   90.00
_cell.angle_gamma   90.00
#
_symmetry.space_group_name_H-M   'P 1'
#
loop_
_entity.id
_entity.type
_entity.pdbx_description
1 polymer ?
#
loop_
_entity_poly.entity_id
_entity_poly.type
_entity_poly.pdbx_seq_one_letter_code
_entity_poly.pdbx_strand_id
1 'polypeptide(L)'
;LVLCGYACIEGTALMALEHEARAKEVLGEERWRRAVNMLHDPGISIVRYAALVRSGKGVHAMHDPTEGGIVQGAYEMAAASVCGLELYADKIPLYPETRQLCEALNIDPLRSLASGALLVAVSPQSADELLDRLRQHEITAAIIGRLIPERDYALFRRGLRYPLQPEARDQLASDPGKAG
;
A
#
# COMPACT_ATOMS: atom_id res chain seq x y z
N LEU A 1 2.61 -10.27 6.18
CA LEU A 1 1.91 -9.31 5.31
C LEU A 1 2.79 -9.05 4.09
N VAL A 2 2.30 -9.43 2.92
CA VAL A 2 2.97 -9.24 1.62
C VAL A 2 2.25 -8.15 0.86
N LEU A 3 2.99 -7.26 0.20
CA LEU A 3 2.49 -6.36 -0.82
C LEU A 3 2.82 -6.94 -2.20
N CYS A 4 1.85 -7.03 -3.09
CA CYS A 4 2.05 -7.23 -4.52
C CYS A 4 1.92 -5.89 -5.24
N GLY A 5 2.80 -5.60 -6.18
CA GLY A 5 2.88 -4.31 -6.87
C GLY A 5 3.68 -3.26 -6.09
N TYR A 6 3.41 -2.00 -6.40
CA TYR A 6 4.07 -0.83 -5.81
C TYR A 6 3.03 0.04 -5.12
N ALA A 7 3.41 0.69 -4.02
CA ALA A 7 2.52 1.63 -3.37
C ALA A 7 2.42 2.94 -4.17
N CYS A 8 1.28 3.63 -4.03
CA CYS A 8 1.05 4.98 -4.54
C CYS A 8 1.12 5.11 -6.09
N ILE A 9 0.76 4.08 -6.86
CA ILE A 9 0.74 4.15 -8.33
C ILE A 9 -0.28 5.22 -8.79
N GLU A 10 -1.53 5.11 -8.35
CA GLU A 10 -2.58 6.09 -8.67
C GLU A 10 -2.23 7.48 -8.16
N GLY A 11 -1.84 7.60 -6.89
CA GLY A 11 -1.45 8.88 -6.31
C GLY A 11 -0.32 9.57 -7.08
N THR A 12 0.65 8.81 -7.59
CA THR A 12 1.75 9.37 -8.39
C THR A 12 1.26 10.02 -9.67
N ALA A 13 0.36 9.34 -10.40
CA ALA A 13 -0.18 9.86 -11.64
C ALA A 13 -1.01 11.14 -11.41
N LEU A 14 -1.86 11.14 -10.38
CA LEU A 14 -2.69 12.29 -10.05
C LEU A 14 -1.83 13.49 -9.61
N MET A 15 -0.86 13.29 -8.71
CA MET A 15 0.07 14.36 -8.31
C MET A 15 0.84 14.92 -9.51
N ALA A 16 1.27 14.07 -10.45
CA ALA A 16 2.00 14.51 -11.63
C ALA A 16 1.12 15.32 -12.61
N LEU A 17 -0.18 15.06 -12.67
CA LEU A 17 -1.16 15.81 -13.46
C LEU A 17 -1.57 17.13 -12.79
N GLU A 18 -1.92 17.08 -11.50
CA GLU A 18 -2.41 18.23 -10.73
C GLU A 18 -1.31 19.28 -10.49
N HIS A 19 -0.05 18.83 -10.36
CA HIS A 19 1.10 19.69 -10.10
C HIS A 19 2.10 19.68 -11.26
N GLU A 20 1.63 19.70 -12.51
CA GLU A 20 2.47 19.51 -13.71
C GLU A 20 3.78 20.33 -13.71
N ALA A 21 3.71 21.64 -13.47
CA ALA A 21 4.90 22.50 -13.50
C ALA A 21 5.95 22.06 -12.47
N ARG A 22 5.51 21.77 -11.23
CA ARG A 22 6.38 21.29 -10.16
C ARG A 22 6.88 19.87 -10.42
N ALA A 23 6.02 19.00 -10.96
CA ALA A 23 6.36 17.63 -11.28
C ALA A 23 7.42 17.57 -12.39
N LYS A 24 7.30 18.40 -13.44
CA LYS A 24 8.31 18.53 -14.50
C LYS A 24 9.62 19.11 -13.99
N GLU A 25 9.57 20.08 -13.08
CA GLU A 25 10.78 20.64 -12.45
C GLU A 25 11.57 19.56 -11.68
N VAL A 26 10.87 18.71 -10.92
CA VAL A 26 11.49 17.70 -10.05
C VAL A 26 11.93 16.47 -10.83
N LEU A 27 11.10 15.97 -11.74
CA LEU A 27 11.33 14.70 -12.45
C LEU A 27 12.09 14.88 -13.77
N GLY A 28 11.92 16.03 -14.43
CA GLY A 28 12.19 16.23 -15.84
C GLY A 28 11.07 15.67 -16.74
N GLU A 29 11.05 16.13 -17.99
CA GLU A 29 9.97 15.88 -18.95
C GLU A 29 9.71 14.38 -19.19
N GLU A 30 10.75 13.57 -19.35
CA GLU A 30 10.62 12.14 -19.65
C GLU A 30 10.00 11.36 -18.48
N ARG A 31 10.50 11.59 -17.25
CA ARG A 31 10.00 10.94 -16.05
C ARG A 31 8.62 11.42 -15.65
N TRP A 32 8.31 12.69 -15.88
CA TRP A 32 6.94 13.21 -15.73
C TRP A 32 5.98 12.48 -16.66
N ARG A 33 6.34 12.25 -17.94
CA ARG A 33 5.50 11.47 -18.87
C ARG A 33 5.26 10.04 -18.38
N ARG A 34 6.27 9.40 -17.80
CA ARG A 34 6.09 8.08 -17.15
C ARG A 34 5.12 8.17 -15.98
N ALA A 35 5.30 9.14 -15.09
CA ALA A 35 4.46 9.34 -13.92
C ALA A 35 2.97 9.52 -14.27
N VAL A 36 2.64 10.39 -15.23
CA VAL A 36 1.25 10.58 -15.66
C VAL A 36 0.65 9.35 -16.35
N ASN A 37 1.49 8.49 -16.95
CA ASN A 37 1.05 7.27 -17.61
C ASN A 37 0.85 6.08 -16.65
N MET A 38 1.15 6.23 -15.34
CA MET A 38 1.10 5.12 -14.38
C MET A 38 -0.28 4.48 -14.20
N LEU A 39 -1.37 5.22 -14.51
CA LEU A 39 -2.73 4.66 -14.52
C LEU A 39 -2.95 3.62 -15.63
N HIS A 40 -2.12 3.63 -16.67
CA HIS A 40 -2.16 2.71 -17.80
C HIS A 40 -1.00 1.70 -17.76
N ASP A 41 0.21 2.15 -17.43
CA ASP A 41 1.41 1.33 -17.31
C ASP A 41 2.26 1.79 -16.12
N PRO A 42 2.33 1.02 -15.02
CA PRO A 42 1.92 -0.39 -14.88
C PRO A 42 0.40 -0.63 -14.80
N GLY A 43 -0.39 0.43 -14.59
CA GLY A 43 -1.82 0.35 -14.39
C GLY A 43 -2.23 0.05 -12.96
N ILE A 44 -3.53 0.20 -12.68
CA ILE A 44 -4.11 0.05 -11.32
C ILE A 44 -4.83 -1.29 -11.09
N SER A 45 -4.82 -2.19 -12.07
CA SER A 45 -5.54 -3.46 -11.99
C SER A 45 -4.80 -4.47 -11.11
N ILE A 46 -5.49 -4.95 -10.07
CA ILE A 46 -5.00 -5.99 -9.16
C ILE A 46 -5.43 -7.42 -9.56
N VAL A 47 -6.24 -7.56 -10.63
CA VAL A 47 -6.86 -8.84 -11.02
C VAL A 47 -5.81 -9.93 -11.25
N ARG A 48 -4.71 -9.58 -11.91
CA ARG A 48 -3.60 -10.51 -12.15
C ARG A 48 -2.95 -10.97 -10.85
N TYR A 49 -2.79 -10.07 -9.89
CA TYR A 49 -2.23 -10.39 -8.57
C TYR A 49 -3.17 -11.34 -7.84
N ALA A 50 -4.44 -10.97 -7.70
CA ALA A 50 -5.44 -11.78 -7.01
C ALA A 50 -5.59 -13.18 -7.63
N ALA A 51 -5.56 -13.30 -8.96
CA ALA A 51 -5.65 -14.60 -9.64
C ALA A 51 -4.49 -15.55 -9.31
N LEU A 52 -3.27 -15.01 -9.14
CA LEU A 52 -2.10 -15.79 -8.77
C LEU A 52 -2.08 -16.12 -7.28
N VAL A 53 -2.45 -15.15 -6.43
CA VAL A 53 -2.42 -15.30 -4.98
C VAL A 53 -3.53 -16.21 -4.46
N ARG A 54 -4.75 -16.17 -5.02
CA ARG A 54 -5.92 -16.93 -4.51
C ARG A 54 -5.72 -18.45 -4.41
N SER A 55 -4.77 -18.99 -5.18
CA SER A 55 -4.44 -20.42 -5.20
C SER A 55 -3.17 -20.75 -4.43
N GLY A 56 -2.56 -19.76 -3.77
CA GLY A 56 -1.38 -19.94 -2.93
C GLY A 56 -1.75 -20.64 -1.62
N LYS A 57 -0.92 -21.60 -1.21
CA LYS A 57 -1.05 -22.22 0.10
C LYS A 57 -0.83 -21.18 1.20
N GLY A 58 -1.57 -21.32 2.30
CA GLY A 58 -1.41 -20.47 3.49
C GLY A 58 -1.85 -19.02 3.30
N VAL A 59 -2.53 -18.65 2.21
CA VAL A 59 -3.16 -17.33 2.08
C VAL A 59 -4.42 -17.28 2.94
N HIS A 60 -4.51 -16.28 3.82
CA HIS A 60 -5.61 -16.11 4.76
C HIS A 60 -6.57 -14.99 4.35
N ALA A 61 -6.04 -13.91 3.80
CA ALA A 61 -6.83 -12.74 3.41
C ALA A 61 -6.11 -11.93 2.33
N MET A 62 -6.89 -11.18 1.56
CA MET A 62 -6.40 -10.21 0.57
C MET A 62 -7.18 -8.91 0.74
N HIS A 63 -6.55 -7.77 0.44
CA HIS A 63 -7.20 -6.46 0.47
C HIS A 63 -6.50 -5.50 -0.49
N ASP A 64 -7.27 -4.72 -1.23
CA ASP A 64 -6.81 -3.65 -2.11
C ASP A 64 -6.73 -2.31 -1.35
N PRO A 65 -5.52 -1.80 -1.04
CA PRO A 65 -5.36 -0.56 -0.30
C PRO A 65 -5.58 0.65 -1.22
N THR A 66 -6.85 1.00 -1.48
CA THR A 66 -7.21 2.16 -2.30
C THR A 66 -7.04 3.47 -1.52
N GLU A 67 -8.06 3.89 -0.77
CA GLU A 67 -8.05 5.10 0.07
C GLU A 67 -7.25 4.89 1.37
N GLY A 68 -6.52 5.93 1.79
CA GLY A 68 -5.58 5.89 2.94
C GLY A 68 -4.35 5.01 2.73
N GLY A 69 -4.20 4.44 1.54
CA GLY A 69 -3.01 3.74 1.09
C GLY A 69 -2.66 2.47 1.87
N ILE A 70 -1.38 2.11 1.83
CA ILE A 70 -0.85 0.88 2.43
C ILE A 70 -1.06 0.85 3.94
N VAL A 71 -0.91 2.00 4.61
CA VAL A 71 -1.06 2.11 6.06
C VAL A 71 -2.50 1.77 6.47
N GLN A 72 -3.48 2.40 5.82
CA GLN A 72 -4.88 2.17 6.12
C GLN A 72 -5.30 0.74 5.79
N GLY A 73 -4.98 0.25 4.59
CA GLY A 73 -5.35 -1.12 4.21
C GLY A 73 -4.73 -2.20 5.10
N ALA A 74 -3.46 -2.03 5.50
CA ALA A 74 -2.82 -2.97 6.41
C ALA A 74 -3.46 -2.95 7.81
N TYR A 75 -3.80 -1.75 8.30
CA TYR A 75 -4.54 -1.58 9.55
C TYR A 75 -5.90 -2.26 9.49
N GLU A 76 -6.67 -2.05 8.42
CA GLU A 76 -8.01 -2.64 8.25
C GLU A 76 -7.96 -4.17 8.26
N MET A 77 -6.97 -4.78 7.60
CA MET A 77 -6.75 -6.23 7.66
C MET A 77 -6.47 -6.74 9.07
N ALA A 78 -5.60 -6.04 9.82
CA ALA A 78 -5.25 -6.42 11.19
C ALA A 78 -6.45 -6.26 12.14
N ALA A 79 -7.15 -5.12 12.04
CA ALA A 79 -8.31 -4.80 12.86
C ALA A 79 -9.47 -5.80 12.64
N ALA A 80 -9.77 -6.13 11.38
CA ALA A 80 -10.81 -7.12 11.03
C ALA A 80 -10.46 -8.54 11.52
N SER A 81 -9.16 -8.85 11.66
CA SER A 81 -8.67 -10.13 12.17
C SER A 81 -8.45 -10.15 13.70
N VAL A 82 -8.75 -9.06 14.40
CA VAL A 82 -8.50 -8.89 15.85
C VAL A 82 -7.02 -9.13 16.20
N CYS A 83 -6.11 -8.75 15.30
CA CYS A 83 -4.65 -8.81 15.48
C CYS A 83 -4.06 -7.40 15.58
N GLY A 84 -2.83 -7.30 16.06
CA GLY A 84 -1.97 -6.14 15.83
C GLY A 84 -1.19 -6.22 14.53
N LEU A 85 -0.38 -5.19 14.30
CA LEU A 85 0.38 -4.99 13.07
C LEU A 85 1.75 -4.38 13.36
N GLU A 86 2.78 -4.99 12.80
CA GLU A 86 4.08 -4.35 12.60
C GLU A 86 4.31 -4.15 11.11
N LEU A 87 4.33 -2.88 10.68
CA LEU A 87 4.52 -2.47 9.29
C LEU A 87 5.93 -1.89 9.11
N TYR A 88 6.65 -2.30 8.06
CA TYR A 88 8.02 -1.90 7.78
C TYR A 88 8.06 -0.95 6.57
N ALA A 89 8.08 0.36 6.84
CA ALA A 89 8.01 1.40 5.81
C ALA A 89 9.10 1.26 4.73
N ASP A 90 10.33 0.95 5.15
CA ASP A 90 11.48 0.90 4.24
C ASP A 90 11.45 -0.32 3.30
N LYS A 91 10.60 -1.33 3.59
CA LYS A 91 10.42 -2.51 2.75
C LYS A 91 9.35 -2.33 1.68
N ILE A 92 8.59 -1.22 1.72
CA ILE A 92 7.50 -0.99 0.78
C ILE A 92 8.10 -0.53 -0.57
N PRO A 93 7.87 -1.28 -1.67
CA PRO A 93 8.32 -0.88 -2.99
C PRO A 93 7.58 0.39 -3.46
N LEU A 94 8.36 1.33 -3.97
CA LEU A 94 7.92 2.60 -4.54
C LEU A 94 8.70 2.85 -5.82
N TYR A 95 8.05 3.40 -6.83
CA TYR A 95 8.75 3.88 -8.03
C TYR A 95 9.65 5.08 -7.70
N PRO A 96 10.74 5.28 -8.44
CA PRO A 96 11.61 6.46 -8.27
C PRO A 96 10.85 7.78 -8.42
N GLU A 97 9.91 7.86 -9.35
CA GLU A 97 9.04 9.02 -9.62
C GLU A 97 8.17 9.32 -8.40
N THR A 98 7.55 8.28 -7.84
CA THR A 98 6.75 8.37 -6.61
C THR A 98 7.56 8.96 -5.46
N ARG A 99 8.77 8.44 -5.20
CA ARG A 99 9.62 8.93 -4.10
C ARG A 99 9.94 10.42 -4.28
N GLN A 100 10.39 10.81 -5.47
CA GLN A 100 10.78 12.19 -5.77
C GLN A 100 9.61 13.16 -5.69
N LEU A 101 8.45 12.80 -6.24
CA LEU A 101 7.26 13.66 -6.18
C LEU A 101 6.73 13.79 -4.75
N CYS A 102 6.59 12.68 -4.04
CA CYS A 102 6.14 12.70 -2.65
C CYS A 102 7.06 13.55 -1.76
N GLU A 103 8.37 13.43 -1.94
CA GLU A 103 9.35 14.25 -1.22
C GLU A 103 9.19 15.74 -1.56
N ALA A 104 9.07 16.08 -2.85
CA ALA A 104 8.95 17.47 -3.30
C ALA A 104 7.61 18.13 -2.92
N LEU A 105 6.56 17.34 -2.73
CA LEU A 105 5.21 17.79 -2.35
C LEU A 105 4.92 17.60 -0.86
N ASN A 106 5.85 17.04 -0.08
CA ASN A 106 5.69 16.71 1.33
C ASN A 106 4.46 15.81 1.61
N ILE A 107 4.27 14.78 0.78
CA ILE A 107 3.19 13.79 0.87
C ILE A 107 3.79 12.44 1.31
N ASP A 108 3.14 11.73 2.23
CA ASP A 108 3.57 10.37 2.59
C ASP A 108 3.02 9.36 1.56
N PRO A 109 3.87 8.70 0.75
CA PRO A 109 3.40 7.74 -0.26
C PRO A 109 2.67 6.55 0.35
N LEU A 110 2.88 6.25 1.63
CA LEU A 110 2.25 5.10 2.28
C LEU A 110 0.80 5.36 2.70
N ARG A 111 0.38 6.63 2.65
CA ARG A 111 -0.95 7.13 3.03
C ARG A 111 -1.75 7.68 1.86
N SER A 112 -1.12 7.80 0.70
CA SER A 112 -1.76 8.24 -0.54
C SER A 112 -2.50 7.09 -1.23
N LEU A 113 -3.37 7.43 -2.20
CA LEU A 113 -4.07 6.49 -3.06
C LEU A 113 -3.12 5.43 -3.62
N ALA A 114 -3.37 4.16 -3.28
CA ALA A 114 -2.50 3.05 -3.61
C ALA A 114 -3.18 1.94 -4.45
N SER A 115 -4.18 2.33 -5.26
CA SER A 115 -4.71 1.47 -6.33
C SER A 115 -3.57 0.96 -7.22
N GLY A 116 -3.68 -0.30 -7.67
CA GLY A 116 -2.59 -1.01 -8.34
C GLY A 116 -1.69 -1.81 -7.41
N ALA A 117 -2.01 -1.90 -6.12
CA ALA A 117 -1.33 -2.77 -5.18
C ALA A 117 -2.30 -3.76 -4.51
N LEU A 118 -1.80 -4.90 -4.03
CA LEU A 118 -2.60 -5.89 -3.30
C LEU A 118 -1.88 -6.30 -2.01
N LEU A 119 -2.56 -6.18 -0.87
CA LEU A 119 -2.12 -6.71 0.41
C LEU A 119 -2.55 -8.16 0.56
N VAL A 120 -1.66 -8.99 1.09
CA VAL A 120 -1.88 -10.42 1.29
C VAL A 120 -1.40 -10.84 2.67
N ALA A 121 -2.31 -11.41 3.46
CA ALA A 121 -1.96 -12.13 4.67
C ALA A 121 -1.68 -13.58 4.30
N VAL A 122 -0.46 -14.04 4.58
CA VAL A 122 0.02 -15.40 4.26
C VAL A 122 0.75 -15.99 5.47
N SER A 123 0.62 -17.30 5.69
CA SER A 123 1.40 -18.04 6.68
C SER A 123 2.90 -17.82 6.48
N PRO A 124 3.69 -17.67 7.56
CA PRO A 124 5.15 -17.50 7.44
C PRO A 124 5.83 -18.59 6.62
N GLN A 125 5.37 -19.85 6.74
CA GLN A 125 5.93 -21.00 6.05
C GLN A 125 5.63 -21.02 4.54
N SER A 126 4.64 -20.25 4.09
CA SER A 126 4.23 -20.14 2.68
C SER A 126 4.65 -18.83 2.02
N ALA A 127 5.26 -17.91 2.77
CA ALA A 127 5.59 -16.58 2.28
C ALA A 127 6.62 -16.63 1.15
N ASP A 128 7.68 -17.44 1.27
CA ASP A 128 8.72 -17.54 0.25
C ASP A 128 8.20 -18.17 -1.04
N GLU A 129 7.39 -19.24 -0.93
CA GLU A 129 6.71 -19.87 -2.08
C GLU A 129 5.84 -18.86 -2.84
N LEU A 130 5.10 -18.03 -2.11
CA LEU A 130 4.27 -16.98 -2.70
C LEU A 130 5.11 -15.93 -3.44
N LEU A 131 6.20 -15.46 -2.82
CA LEU A 131 7.09 -14.47 -3.44
C LEU A 131 7.75 -15.02 -4.71
N ASP A 132 8.22 -16.27 -4.68
CA ASP A 132 8.84 -16.90 -5.85
C ASP A 132 7.84 -17.08 -6.99
N ARG A 133 6.60 -17.48 -6.67
CA ARG A 133 5.52 -17.55 -7.66
C ARG A 133 5.23 -16.19 -8.30
N LEU A 134 5.13 -15.13 -7.50
CA LEU A 134 4.90 -13.78 -8.03
C LEU A 134 6.08 -13.33 -8.92
N ARG A 135 7.32 -13.61 -8.49
CA ARG A 135 8.53 -13.30 -9.26
C ARG A 135 8.57 -14.02 -10.61
N GLN A 136 8.18 -15.29 -10.68
CA GLN A 136 8.09 -16.05 -11.94
C GLN A 136 7.13 -15.44 -12.96
N HIS A 137 6.17 -14.64 -12.49
CA HIS A 137 5.23 -13.89 -13.31
C HIS A 137 5.60 -12.41 -13.44
N GLU A 138 6.84 -12.03 -13.14
CA GLU A 138 7.34 -10.64 -13.25
C GLU A 138 6.55 -9.65 -12.38
N ILE A 139 5.98 -10.13 -11.26
CA ILE A 139 5.29 -9.28 -10.30
C ILE A 139 6.25 -8.95 -9.18
N THR A 140 6.46 -7.65 -8.97
CA THR A 140 7.17 -7.16 -7.78
C THR A 140 6.32 -7.45 -6.55
N ALA A 141 6.92 -8.07 -5.53
CA ALA A 141 6.27 -8.30 -4.26
C ALA A 141 7.29 -8.28 -3.12
N ALA A 142 6.85 -7.87 -1.92
CA ALA A 142 7.69 -7.77 -0.75
C ALA A 142 6.94 -8.13 0.52
N ILE A 143 7.62 -8.75 1.49
CA ILE A 143 7.13 -8.84 2.87
C ILE A 143 7.31 -7.46 3.51
N ILE A 144 6.19 -6.77 3.70
CA ILE A 144 6.17 -5.39 4.23
C ILE A 144 5.79 -5.33 5.71
N GLY A 145 5.42 -6.46 6.33
CA GLY A 145 5.00 -6.46 7.72
C GLY A 145 4.59 -7.83 8.23
N ARG A 146 4.13 -7.88 9.47
CA ARG A 146 3.53 -9.07 10.09
C ARG A 146 2.33 -8.69 10.96
N LEU A 147 1.33 -9.56 10.98
CA LEU A 147 0.25 -9.49 11.95
C LEU A 147 0.74 -10.17 13.23
N ILE A 148 0.39 -9.62 14.39
CA ILE A 148 0.80 -10.12 15.71
C ILE A 148 -0.44 -10.35 16.60
N PRO A 149 -0.39 -11.26 17.60
CA PRO A 149 -1.53 -11.53 18.48
C PRO A 149 -1.96 -10.32 19.32
N GLU A 150 -1.01 -9.53 19.80
CA GLU A 150 -1.26 -8.35 20.63
C GLU A 150 -1.88 -7.24 19.79
N ARG A 151 -2.91 -6.55 20.29
CA ARG A 151 -3.58 -5.43 19.57
C ARG A 151 -2.76 -4.15 19.64
N ASP A 152 -1.56 -4.22 19.10
CA ASP A 152 -0.57 -3.16 19.02
C ASP A 152 -0.27 -2.87 17.55
N TYR A 153 -0.29 -1.60 17.16
CA TYR A 153 -0.14 -1.16 15.77
C TYR A 153 1.06 -0.24 15.67
N ALA A 154 2.09 -0.69 14.95
CA ALA A 154 3.36 -0.01 14.86
C ALA A 154 3.84 0.11 13.40
N LEU A 155 4.35 1.29 13.07
CA LEU A 155 5.09 1.56 11.86
C LEU A 155 6.57 1.69 12.20
N PHE A 156 7.40 0.89 11.56
CA PHE A 156 8.85 1.00 11.64
C PHE A 156 9.38 1.70 10.41
N ARG A 157 10.16 2.77 10.61
CA ARG A 157 10.79 3.55 9.54
C ARG A 157 12.20 3.93 9.97
N ARG A 158 13.21 3.57 9.17
CA ARG A 158 14.64 3.78 9.44
C ARG A 158 15.08 3.26 10.81
N GLY A 159 14.54 2.10 11.20
CA GLY A 159 14.82 1.47 12.51
C GLY A 159 14.09 2.11 13.70
N LEU A 160 13.37 3.22 13.50
CA LEU A 160 12.57 3.88 14.53
C LEU A 160 11.13 3.35 14.51
N ARG A 161 10.54 3.22 15.70
CA ARG A 161 9.17 2.76 15.90
C ARG A 161 8.24 3.95 16.13
N TYR A 162 7.15 3.99 15.39
CA TYR A 162 6.09 4.98 15.48
C TYR A 162 4.75 4.30 15.73
N PRO A 163 3.83 4.91 16.50
CA PRO A 163 2.46 4.43 16.55
C PRO A 163 1.84 4.50 15.15
N LEU A 164 1.25 3.39 14.69
CA LEU A 164 0.51 3.37 13.44
C LEU A 164 -0.89 3.89 13.72
N GLN A 165 -1.13 5.15 13.39
CA GLN A 165 -2.46 5.74 13.44
C GLN A 165 -3.11 5.60 12.05
N PRO A 166 -4.26 4.90 11.95
CA PRO A 166 -5.09 4.98 10.76
C PRO A 166 -5.57 6.41 10.58
N GLU A 167 -5.92 6.77 9.35
CA GLU A 167 -6.62 8.03 9.13
C GLU A 167 -7.95 7.97 9.87
N ALA A 168 -8.32 9.07 10.53
CA ALA A 168 -9.59 9.14 11.22
C ALA A 168 -10.70 8.95 10.17
N ARG A 169 -11.30 7.76 10.10
CA ARG A 169 -12.65 7.64 9.57
C ARG A 169 -13.50 8.48 10.51
N ASP A 170 -13.94 9.63 10.03
CA ASP A 170 -14.83 10.52 10.74
C ASP A 170 -15.90 9.73 11.51
N GLN A 171 -16.17 10.18 12.72
CA GLN A 171 -17.19 9.69 13.65
C GLN A 171 -18.61 9.92 13.10
N LEU A 172 -18.91 9.46 11.88
CA LEU A 172 -20.22 9.58 11.23
C LEU A 172 -21.07 8.30 11.35
N ALA A 173 -20.69 7.38 12.24
CA ALA A 173 -21.48 6.21 12.58
C ALA A 173 -21.81 6.15 14.09
N SER A 174 -22.17 7.28 14.69
CA SER A 174 -22.80 7.28 16.03
C SER A 174 -23.64 8.54 16.24
N ASP A 175 -24.86 8.58 15.68
CA ASP A 175 -26.11 8.86 16.43
C ASP A 175 -27.34 8.75 15.48
N PRO A 176 -28.24 7.77 15.67
CA PRO A 176 -29.65 8.13 15.80
C PRO A 176 -30.27 7.34 16.96
N GLY A 177 -29.98 7.78 18.18
CA GLY A 177 -30.39 7.09 19.40
C GLY A 177 -30.57 8.01 20.60
N LYS A 178 -30.95 9.28 20.40
CA LYS A 178 -31.52 10.13 21.46
C LYS A 178 -32.89 10.67 21.06
N ALA A 179 -33.89 9.80 21.20
CA ALA A 179 -35.26 10.19 21.51
C ALA A 179 -35.76 9.22 22.57
N GLY A 180 -35.45 9.53 23.82
CA GLY A 180 -36.08 9.01 25.03
C GLY A 180 -36.75 10.16 25.75
#